data_AF-A0A1Q5HBV9-F1
#
_entry.id   AF-A0A1Q5HBV9-F1
#
_cell.length_a   1.000
_cell.length_b   1.000
_cell.length_c   1.000
_cell.angle_alpha   90.00
_cell.angle_beta   90.00
_cell.angle_gamma   90.00
#
_symmetry.space_group_name_H-M   'P 1'
#
loop_
_entity.id
_entity.type
_entity.pdbx_description
1 polymer ?
#
loop_
_entity_poly.entity_id
_entity_poly.type
_entity_poly.pdbx_seq_one_letter_code
_entity_poly.pdbx_strand_id
1 'polypeptide(L)'
;MTVTALPLHTTAPRPSAPVAAPIYQPAPAGAPADAPRVFTAIAAVMRDAMPVGKNQRNEQQNYKFRGIDDVMSAMAGPMRKHGVFILPTIADHAQQRDGKMTRTVITMRYSVYGPAGDCLVAEVPGEAFDFADKATNKAQSAALKYLLFTLFMLPVDGRSIDDGDRDHPEPSPEHRAEVQERRQQRAQQRQQRGQQPRRSSRAEPGPWEQQPQQEQRQQRPDYLAAAQAAASRAEFDKVRAAAAKAGAPADYLDRLDAVLAQKQKAAQQGQQGERTAPPSAPATGPEAAAAEAEQALRLAASRANLPTLDADFERVYGLPIDQAPAAQLDQFRKKIEAAAGGAQ
;
A
#
# COMPACT_ATOMS: atom_id res chain seq x y z
N MET A 1 51.11 -38.28 -8.37
CA MET A 1 49.76 -37.69 -8.54
C MET A 1 49.65 -36.51 -7.60
N THR A 2 49.69 -35.29 -8.13
CA THR A 2 49.55 -34.05 -7.37
C THR A 2 48.06 -33.73 -7.24
N VAL A 3 47.53 -33.81 -6.03
CA VAL A 3 46.14 -33.45 -5.72
C VAL A 3 46.11 -31.94 -5.50
N THR A 4 45.63 -31.21 -6.52
CA THR A 4 45.36 -29.77 -6.40
C THR A 4 44.13 -29.58 -5.53
N ALA A 5 44.32 -29.11 -4.29
CA ALA A 5 43.24 -28.72 -3.40
C ALA A 5 42.54 -27.45 -3.95
N LEU A 6 41.23 -27.53 -4.17
CA LEU A 6 40.40 -26.37 -4.50
C LEU A 6 40.26 -25.47 -3.25
N PRO A 7 40.43 -24.15 -3.36
CA PRO A 7 40.23 -23.25 -2.24
C PRO A 7 38.75 -23.20 -1.87
N LEU A 8 38.43 -23.64 -0.65
CA LEU A 8 37.14 -23.37 -0.02
C LEU A 8 37.09 -21.87 0.28
N HIS A 9 36.25 -21.13 -0.44
CA HIS A 9 35.89 -19.78 -0.04
C HIS A 9 35.03 -19.87 1.22
N THR A 10 35.68 -19.90 2.39
CA THR A 10 35.05 -19.57 3.66
C THR A 10 34.76 -18.08 3.64
N THR A 11 33.55 -17.70 3.21
CA THR A 11 33.01 -16.39 3.57
C THR A 11 32.84 -16.40 5.07
N ALA A 12 33.68 -15.66 5.79
CA ALA A 12 33.51 -15.44 7.22
C ALA A 12 32.08 -14.94 7.49
N PRO A 13 31.40 -15.43 8.54
CA PRO A 13 30.11 -14.87 8.93
C PRO A 13 30.29 -13.38 9.15
N ARG A 14 29.45 -12.55 8.50
CA ARG A 14 29.42 -11.12 8.80
C ARG A 14 29.15 -10.98 10.29
N PRO A 15 29.87 -10.10 11.01
CA PRO A 15 29.52 -9.78 12.38
C PRO A 15 28.06 -9.31 12.39
N SER A 16 27.22 -9.94 13.20
CA SER A 16 25.87 -9.44 13.46
C SER A 16 26.02 -8.03 14.01
N ALA A 17 25.49 -7.04 13.30
CA ALA A 17 25.39 -5.70 13.85
C ALA A 17 24.71 -5.78 15.23
N PRO A 18 25.16 -5.00 16.22
CA PRO A 18 24.49 -4.96 17.51
C PRO A 18 23.02 -4.56 17.28
N VAL A 19 22.09 -5.32 17.86
CA VAL A 19 20.66 -4.99 17.81
C VAL A 19 20.51 -3.64 18.51
N ALA A 20 20.23 -2.59 17.74
CA ALA A 20 20.07 -1.24 18.29
C ALA A 20 18.91 -1.26 19.29
N ALA A 21 19.19 -0.85 20.53
CA ALA A 21 18.16 -0.72 21.56
C ALA A 21 17.10 0.31 21.10
N PRO A 22 15.83 0.18 21.50
CA PRO A 22 14.83 1.18 21.20
C PRO A 22 15.24 2.54 21.77
N ILE A 23 15.15 3.59 20.94
CA ILE A 23 15.49 4.96 21.32
C ILE A 23 14.19 5.72 21.53
N TYR A 24 14.02 6.29 22.72
CA TYR A 24 12.93 7.23 22.98
C TYR A 24 13.35 8.65 22.59
N GLN A 25 12.56 9.31 21.77
CA GLN A 25 12.67 10.73 21.45
C GLN A 25 11.54 11.49 22.17
N PRO A 26 11.86 12.46 23.04
CA PRO A 26 10.85 13.22 23.75
C PRO A 26 10.06 14.12 22.81
N ALA A 27 8.87 14.52 23.26
CA ALA A 27 8.03 15.45 22.55
C ALA A 27 8.70 16.84 22.39
N PRO A 28 8.34 17.58 21.33
CA PRO A 28 8.85 18.93 21.14
C PRO A 28 8.41 19.88 22.26
N ALA A 29 9.17 20.96 22.45
CA ALA A 29 8.79 22.04 23.35
C ALA A 29 7.44 22.65 22.93
N GLY A 30 6.56 22.90 23.91
CA GLY A 30 5.21 23.42 23.64
C GLY A 30 4.17 22.34 23.27
N ALA A 31 4.52 21.06 23.31
CA ALA A 31 3.54 19.98 23.18
C ALA A 31 2.45 20.11 24.28
N PRO A 32 1.16 19.91 23.95
CA PRO A 32 0.08 19.99 24.93
C PRO A 32 0.33 19.07 26.12
N ALA A 33 0.16 19.59 27.34
CA ALA A 33 0.46 18.84 28.57
C ALA A 33 -0.53 17.68 28.81
N ASP A 34 -1.71 17.77 28.22
CA ASP A 34 -2.81 16.81 28.28
C ASP A 34 -2.74 15.74 27.17
N ALA A 35 -1.91 15.94 26.14
CA ALA A 35 -1.75 14.95 25.07
C ALA A 35 -1.04 13.69 25.60
N PRO A 36 -1.59 12.47 25.36
CA PRO A 36 -0.96 11.23 25.78
C PRO A 36 0.44 11.05 25.16
N ARG A 37 1.40 10.65 25.99
CA ARG A 37 2.73 10.22 25.51
C ARG A 37 2.64 8.89 24.77
N VAL A 38 3.63 8.60 23.93
CA VAL A 38 3.66 7.40 23.08
C VAL A 38 3.46 6.11 23.87
N PHE A 39 4.08 5.97 25.04
CA PHE A 39 3.92 4.77 25.87
C PHE A 39 2.50 4.59 26.40
N THR A 40 1.85 5.70 26.82
CA THR A 40 0.46 5.69 27.26
C THR A 40 -0.48 5.35 26.10
N ALA A 41 -0.23 5.92 24.92
CA ALA A 41 -0.99 5.64 23.72
C ALA A 41 -0.82 4.18 23.25
N ILE A 42 0.39 3.63 23.28
CA ILE A 42 0.66 2.22 22.99
C ILE A 42 -0.13 1.31 23.94
N ALA A 43 -0.09 1.56 25.25
CA ALA A 43 -0.87 0.78 26.22
C ALA A 43 -2.38 0.84 25.96
N ALA A 44 -2.89 1.98 25.48
CA ALA A 44 -4.29 2.13 25.10
C ALA A 44 -4.62 1.37 23.80
N VAL A 45 -3.72 1.39 22.82
CA VAL A 45 -3.82 0.57 21.59
C VAL A 45 -3.85 -0.91 21.92
N MET A 46 -2.97 -1.39 22.80
CA MET A 46 -2.92 -2.80 23.23
C MET A 46 -4.24 -3.27 23.84
N ARG A 47 -4.90 -2.40 24.60
CA ARG A 47 -6.21 -2.69 25.23
C ARG A 47 -7.33 -2.88 24.21
N ASP A 48 -7.28 -2.12 23.13
CA ASP A 48 -8.32 -2.12 22.09
C ASP A 48 -7.98 -3.04 20.90
N ALA A 49 -6.77 -3.60 20.85
CA ALA A 49 -6.30 -4.46 19.76
C ALA A 49 -7.06 -5.77 19.70
N MET A 50 -7.49 -6.16 18.50
CA MET A 50 -8.25 -7.39 18.27
C MET A 50 -7.32 -8.60 18.07
N PRO A 51 -7.75 -9.82 18.49
CA PRO A 51 -6.98 -11.03 18.26
C PRO A 51 -6.76 -11.33 16.77
N VAL A 52 -5.55 -11.77 16.43
CA VAL A 52 -5.21 -12.19 15.06
C VAL A 52 -5.19 -13.71 14.97
N GLY A 53 -6.02 -14.27 14.09
CA GLY A 53 -6.10 -15.71 13.80
C GLY A 53 -5.17 -16.15 12.66
N LYS A 54 -4.92 -17.46 12.55
CA LYS A 54 -4.21 -18.07 11.40
C LYS A 54 -5.18 -18.23 10.21
N ASN A 55 -5.53 -17.13 9.56
CA ASN A 55 -6.51 -17.11 8.46
C ASN A 55 -5.91 -17.46 7.09
N GLN A 56 -4.59 -17.33 6.94
CA GLN A 56 -3.90 -17.55 5.67
C GLN A 56 -3.27 -18.94 5.61
N ARG A 57 -3.09 -19.47 4.40
CA ARG A 57 -2.44 -20.77 4.13
C ARG A 57 -1.36 -20.60 3.07
N ASN A 58 -0.17 -21.12 3.34
CA ASN A 58 0.86 -21.28 2.33
C ASN A 58 0.61 -22.62 1.63
N GLU A 59 0.20 -22.59 0.37
CA GLU A 59 -0.16 -23.81 -0.39
C GLU A 59 1.08 -24.67 -0.73
N GLN A 60 2.24 -24.05 -0.92
CA GLN A 60 3.47 -24.76 -1.31
C GLN A 60 4.03 -25.62 -0.18
N GLN A 61 3.95 -25.11 1.06
CA GLN A 61 4.48 -25.77 2.26
C GLN A 61 3.38 -26.26 3.20
N ASN A 62 2.13 -26.09 2.79
CA ASN A 62 0.93 -26.58 3.46
C ASN A 62 0.80 -26.22 4.95
N TYR A 63 1.10 -24.98 5.34
CA TYR A 63 0.92 -24.50 6.71
C TYR A 63 0.03 -23.26 6.78
N LYS A 64 -0.66 -23.07 7.91
CA LYS A 64 -1.45 -21.86 8.17
C LYS A 64 -0.62 -20.80 8.89
N PHE A 65 -0.84 -19.53 8.56
CA PHE A 65 -0.10 -18.41 9.14
C PHE A 65 -0.99 -17.17 9.32
N ARG A 66 -0.47 -16.20 10.09
CA ARG A 66 -1.08 -14.88 10.29
C ARG A 66 -0.59 -13.93 9.20
N GLY A 67 -1.49 -13.43 8.37
CA GLY A 67 -1.16 -12.48 7.31
C GLY A 67 -0.79 -11.11 7.88
N ILE A 68 0.06 -10.36 7.19
CA ILE A 68 0.31 -8.95 7.54
C ILE A 68 -0.97 -8.13 7.39
N ASP A 69 -1.82 -8.42 6.41
CA ASP A 69 -3.08 -7.70 6.19
C ASP A 69 -4.06 -7.89 7.36
N ASP A 70 -4.13 -9.10 7.93
CA ASP A 70 -4.93 -9.38 9.13
C ASP A 70 -4.43 -8.56 10.33
N VAL A 71 -3.10 -8.50 10.49
CA VAL A 71 -2.44 -7.73 11.56
C VAL A 71 -2.71 -6.24 11.41
N MET A 72 -2.55 -5.70 10.19
CA MET A 72 -2.82 -4.29 9.90
C MET A 72 -4.30 -3.94 10.13
N SER A 73 -5.21 -4.84 9.74
CA SER A 73 -6.65 -4.64 9.94
C SER A 73 -7.03 -4.63 11.42
N ALA A 74 -6.47 -5.54 12.22
CA ALA A 74 -6.68 -5.57 13.68
C ALA A 74 -6.17 -4.31 14.40
N MET A 75 -5.13 -3.68 13.85
CA MET A 75 -4.47 -2.51 14.45
C MET A 75 -5.02 -1.16 13.96
N ALA A 76 -5.57 -1.10 12.74
CA ALA A 76 -5.93 0.17 12.10
C ALA A 76 -6.98 0.97 12.89
N GLY A 77 -7.97 0.32 13.51
CA GLY A 77 -8.95 0.99 14.37
C GLY A 77 -8.32 1.56 15.66
N PRO A 78 -7.72 0.71 16.50
CA PRO A 78 -7.05 1.12 17.74
C PRO A 78 -6.00 2.22 17.53
N MET A 79 -5.12 2.09 16.53
CA MET A 79 -4.09 3.09 16.26
C MET A 79 -4.67 4.46 15.91
N ARG A 80 -5.70 4.51 15.05
CA ARG A 80 -6.41 5.76 14.72
C ARG A 80 -7.09 6.37 15.93
N LYS A 81 -7.74 5.55 16.76
CA LYS A 81 -8.45 6.01 17.96
C LYS A 81 -7.52 6.69 18.96
N HIS A 82 -6.29 6.19 19.12
CA HIS A 82 -5.32 6.68 20.10
C HIS A 82 -4.23 7.58 19.51
N GLY A 83 -4.35 7.97 18.23
CA GLY A 83 -3.43 8.89 17.57
C GLY A 83 -2.00 8.34 17.40
N VAL A 84 -1.85 7.02 17.25
CA VAL A 84 -0.55 6.38 17.03
C VAL A 84 -0.35 6.12 15.54
N PHE A 85 0.80 6.49 14.99
CA PHE A 85 1.20 6.13 13.64
C PHE A 85 2.66 5.72 13.57
N ILE A 86 3.04 5.01 12.51
CA ILE A 86 4.38 4.43 12.35
C ILE A 86 4.96 4.88 11.01
N LEU A 87 6.17 5.43 11.04
CA LEU A 87 6.93 5.78 9.84
C LEU A 87 8.11 4.80 9.64
N PRO A 88 8.07 3.95 8.61
CA PRO A 88 9.18 3.04 8.28
C PRO A 88 10.30 3.75 7.52
N THR A 89 11.54 3.32 7.73
CA THR A 89 12.72 3.68 6.94
C THR A 89 13.66 2.49 6.84
N ILE A 90 14.25 2.25 5.67
CA ILE A 90 15.26 1.20 5.51
C ILE A 90 16.58 1.72 6.06
N ALA A 91 17.09 1.10 7.12
CA ALA A 91 18.38 1.44 7.74
C ALA A 91 19.56 0.71 7.08
N ASP A 92 19.34 -0.55 6.69
CA ASP A 92 20.29 -1.36 5.92
C ASP A 92 19.57 -2.22 4.89
N HIS A 93 20.20 -2.47 3.75
CA HIS A 93 19.65 -3.26 2.66
C HIS A 93 20.75 -4.05 1.95
N ALA A 94 20.66 -5.37 2.05
CA ALA A 94 21.51 -6.30 1.35
C ALA A 94 20.68 -7.23 0.48
N GLN A 95 21.03 -7.32 -0.79
CA GLN A 95 20.35 -8.19 -1.75
C GLN A 95 21.37 -9.07 -2.46
N GLN A 96 21.10 -10.36 -2.53
CA GLN A 96 21.91 -11.35 -3.24
C GLN A 96 21.04 -12.10 -4.23
N ARG A 97 21.53 -12.26 -5.46
CA ARG A 97 20.85 -13.01 -6.51
C ARG A 97 21.59 -14.32 -6.77
N ASP A 98 20.85 -15.43 -6.72
CA ASP A 98 21.32 -16.77 -7.08
C ASP A 98 20.41 -17.34 -8.17
N GLY A 99 20.88 -17.25 -9.42
CA GLY A 99 20.08 -17.57 -10.60
C GLY A 99 18.80 -16.71 -10.69
N LYS A 100 17.64 -17.36 -10.63
CA LYS A 100 16.33 -16.69 -10.64
C LYS A 100 15.86 -16.28 -9.23
N MET A 101 16.52 -16.74 -8.17
CA MET A 101 16.17 -16.42 -6.80
C MET A 101 16.87 -15.15 -6.33
N THR A 102 16.12 -14.28 -5.65
CA THR A 102 16.62 -13.09 -4.97
C THR A 102 16.40 -13.28 -3.47
N ARG A 103 17.49 -13.24 -2.70
CA ARG A 103 17.46 -13.11 -1.23
C ARG A 103 17.65 -11.65 -0.87
N THR A 104 16.76 -11.12 -0.04
CA THR A 104 16.86 -9.76 0.50
C THR A 104 16.85 -9.82 2.01
N VAL A 105 17.81 -9.13 2.63
CA VAL A 105 17.93 -8.92 4.08
C VAL A 105 17.94 -7.42 4.29
N ILE A 106 17.05 -6.92 5.15
CA ILE A 106 16.93 -5.51 5.50
C ILE A 106 16.92 -5.33 7.01
N THR A 107 17.40 -4.18 7.45
CA THR A 107 17.10 -3.66 8.78
C THR A 107 16.12 -2.51 8.62
N MET A 108 14.90 -2.68 9.11
CA MET A 108 13.88 -1.64 9.09
C MET A 108 13.95 -0.83 10.38
N ARG A 109 14.06 0.49 10.27
CA ARG A 109 13.87 1.41 11.38
C ARG A 109 12.44 1.92 11.35
N TYR A 110 11.75 1.81 12.47
CA TYR A 110 10.38 2.28 12.63
C TYR A 110 10.34 3.37 13.69
N SER A 111 9.82 4.54 13.32
CA SER A 111 9.49 5.60 14.27
C SER A 111 8.01 5.53 14.60
N VAL A 112 7.69 5.18 15.83
CA VAL A 112 6.32 5.07 16.36
C VAL A 112 6.00 6.36 17.08
N TYR A 113 5.08 7.16 16.54
CA TYR A 113 4.73 8.46 17.09
C TYR A 113 3.49 8.39 17.96
N GLY A 114 3.55 9.08 19.11
CA GLY A 114 2.40 9.33 19.97
C GLY A 114 1.73 10.68 19.63
N PRO A 115 0.51 10.92 20.13
CA PRO A 115 -0.25 12.14 19.84
C PRO A 115 0.39 13.40 20.44
N ALA A 116 1.26 13.26 21.45
CA ALA A 116 2.03 14.38 21.99
C ALA A 116 3.29 14.74 21.17
N GLY A 117 3.57 14.01 20.08
CA GLY A 117 4.71 14.26 19.19
C GLY A 117 6.03 13.63 19.65
N ASP A 118 6.04 12.93 20.79
CA ASP A 118 7.13 12.03 21.17
C ASP A 118 7.12 10.75 20.32
N CYS A 119 8.27 10.08 20.21
CA CYS A 119 8.35 8.84 19.44
C CYS A 119 9.27 7.79 20.05
N LEU A 120 8.98 6.54 19.72
CA LEU A 120 9.85 5.39 19.99
C LEU A 120 10.42 4.90 18.66
N VAL A 121 11.73 4.82 18.57
CA VAL A 121 12.45 4.33 17.40
C VAL A 121 12.96 2.92 17.67
N ALA A 122 12.61 1.97 16.82
CA ALA A 122 13.05 0.58 16.92
C ALA A 122 13.58 0.06 15.59
N GLU A 123 14.59 -0.81 15.63
CA GLU A 123 15.09 -1.50 14.45
C GLU A 123 14.68 -2.97 14.47
N VAL A 124 14.11 -3.44 13.35
CA VAL A 124 13.57 -4.79 13.21
C VAL A 124 14.12 -5.40 11.91
N PRO A 125 14.73 -6.60 11.97
CA PRO A 125 15.21 -7.26 10.78
C PRO A 125 14.04 -7.77 9.91
N GLY A 126 14.25 -7.76 8.59
CA GLY A 126 13.37 -8.36 7.61
C GLY A 126 14.16 -9.23 6.65
N GLU A 127 13.67 -10.43 6.34
CA GLU A 127 14.27 -11.31 5.37
C GLU A 127 13.21 -11.88 4.43
N ALA A 128 13.56 -12.00 3.14
CA ALA A 128 12.72 -12.66 2.17
C ALA A 128 13.51 -13.31 1.03
N PHE A 129 12.92 -14.37 0.49
CA PHE A 129 13.31 -15.01 -0.76
C PHE A 129 12.19 -14.82 -1.78
N ASP A 130 12.55 -14.45 -3.01
CA ASP A 130 11.59 -14.31 -4.11
C ASP A 130 12.23 -14.68 -5.45
N PHE A 131 11.49 -15.38 -6.31
CA PHE A 131 11.96 -15.77 -7.65
C PHE A 131 11.68 -14.70 -8.72
N ALA A 132 11.10 -13.57 -8.34
CA ALA A 132 10.75 -12.45 -9.19
C ALA A 132 11.29 -11.14 -8.58
N ASP A 133 10.49 -10.08 -8.60
CA ASP A 133 10.84 -8.70 -8.25
C ASP A 133 10.33 -8.27 -6.85
N LYS A 134 9.78 -9.19 -6.04
CA LYS A 134 9.05 -8.84 -4.81
C LYS A 134 9.82 -9.07 -3.51
N ALA A 135 11.11 -9.41 -3.60
CA ALA A 135 11.91 -9.76 -2.42
C ALA A 135 11.95 -8.63 -1.37
N THR A 136 12.22 -7.38 -1.77
CA THR A 136 12.28 -6.25 -0.84
C THR A 136 10.94 -5.97 -0.17
N ASN A 137 9.83 -5.97 -0.93
CA ASN A 137 8.50 -5.74 -0.36
C ASN A 137 8.12 -6.85 0.63
N LYS A 138 8.42 -8.11 0.32
CA LYS A 138 8.22 -9.23 1.24
C LYS A 138 9.03 -9.08 2.53
N ALA A 139 10.29 -8.64 2.43
CA ALA A 139 11.14 -8.41 3.59
C ALA A 139 10.59 -7.28 4.48
N GLN A 140 10.09 -6.19 3.88
CA GLN A 140 9.43 -5.10 4.62
C GLN A 140 8.15 -5.56 5.32
N SER A 141 7.29 -6.32 4.62
CA SER A 141 6.08 -6.89 5.24
C SER A 141 6.42 -7.82 6.40
N ALA A 142 7.48 -8.62 6.29
CA ALA A 142 7.94 -9.48 7.37
C ALA A 142 8.40 -8.66 8.59
N ALA A 143 9.24 -7.64 8.39
CA ALA A 143 9.71 -6.78 9.47
C ALA A 143 8.56 -6.04 10.16
N LEU A 144 7.62 -5.47 9.40
CA LEU A 144 6.47 -4.75 9.97
C LEU A 144 5.59 -5.70 10.80
N LYS A 145 5.37 -6.92 10.31
CA LYS A 145 4.61 -7.94 11.03
C LYS A 145 5.23 -8.19 12.42
N TYR A 146 6.54 -8.41 12.47
CA TYR A 146 7.23 -8.67 13.75
C TYR A 146 7.26 -7.45 14.66
N LEU A 147 7.42 -6.23 14.13
CA LEU A 147 7.26 -5.00 14.92
C LEU A 147 5.89 -4.96 15.59
N LEU A 148 4.81 -5.15 14.84
CA LEU A 148 3.45 -5.02 15.38
C LEU A 148 3.14 -6.09 16.43
N PHE A 149 3.58 -7.34 16.23
CA PHE A 149 3.43 -8.39 17.24
C PHE A 149 4.20 -8.09 18.52
N THR A 150 5.44 -7.63 18.40
CA THR A 150 6.32 -7.39 19.57
C THR A 150 6.01 -6.09 20.29
N LEU A 151 5.67 -5.03 19.57
CA LEU A 151 5.38 -3.74 20.18
C LEU A 151 4.04 -3.73 20.91
N PHE A 152 3.01 -4.34 20.32
CA PHE A 152 1.65 -4.29 20.84
C PHE A 152 1.21 -5.58 21.54
N MET A 153 2.11 -6.57 21.68
CA MET A 153 1.79 -7.90 22.24
C MET A 153 0.47 -8.42 21.68
N LEU A 154 0.34 -8.37 20.35
CA LEU A 154 -0.92 -8.62 19.67
C LEU A 154 -1.54 -9.94 20.13
N PRO A 155 -2.78 -9.93 20.65
CA PRO A 155 -3.41 -11.14 21.11
C PRO A 155 -3.50 -12.14 19.97
N VAL A 156 -3.04 -13.35 20.23
CA VAL A 156 -3.27 -14.49 19.36
C VAL A 156 -4.50 -15.21 19.88
N ASP A 157 -5.39 -15.65 18.99
CA ASP A 157 -6.55 -16.45 19.40
C ASP A 157 -6.07 -17.59 20.31
N GLY A 158 -6.56 -17.66 21.55
CA GLY A 158 -6.14 -18.68 22.54
C GLY A 158 -6.44 -20.11 22.10
N ARG A 159 -7.30 -20.30 21.08
CA ARG A 159 -7.54 -21.59 20.42
C ARG A 159 -6.43 -21.98 19.44
N SER A 160 -5.44 -21.10 19.22
CA SER A 160 -4.33 -21.28 18.28
C SER A 160 -2.99 -21.62 18.94
N ILE A 161 -3.02 -22.22 20.15
CA ILE A 161 -1.88 -22.93 20.80
C ILE A 161 -1.36 -24.12 19.96
N ASP A 162 -1.86 -24.29 18.73
CA ASP A 162 -1.14 -24.98 17.68
C ASP A 162 0.10 -24.14 17.28
N ASP A 163 1.15 -24.26 18.08
CA ASP A 163 2.47 -23.71 17.82
C ASP A 163 2.97 -24.28 16.49
N GLY A 164 3.19 -23.41 15.50
CA GLY A 164 3.72 -23.83 14.19
C GLY A 164 5.13 -24.39 14.26
N ASP A 165 5.82 -24.23 15.40
CA ASP A 165 7.11 -24.87 15.68
C ASP A 165 6.96 -26.30 16.25
N ARG A 166 5.75 -26.74 16.61
CA ARG A 166 5.53 -28.09 17.15
C ARG A 166 5.42 -29.14 16.04
N ASP A 167 4.91 -28.76 14.87
CA ASP A 167 4.76 -29.62 13.70
C ASP A 167 5.45 -29.01 12.49
N HIS A 168 6.77 -29.14 12.41
CA HIS A 168 7.40 -29.17 11.08
C HIS A 168 6.84 -30.42 10.38
N PRO A 169 6.14 -30.32 9.23
CA PRO A 169 5.76 -31.50 8.51
C PRO A 169 7.05 -32.23 8.12
N GLU A 170 7.27 -33.40 8.73
CA GLU A 170 8.20 -34.39 8.19
C GLU A 170 7.83 -34.53 6.71
N PRO A 171 8.74 -34.23 5.76
CA PRO A 171 8.41 -34.31 4.35
C PRO A 171 7.84 -35.70 4.08
N SER A 172 6.69 -35.76 3.41
CA SER A 172 5.97 -37.01 3.20
C SER A 172 6.93 -38.06 2.59
N PRO A 173 6.72 -39.36 2.84
CA PRO A 173 7.53 -40.41 2.22
C PRO A 173 7.63 -40.24 0.70
N GLU A 174 6.56 -39.75 0.07
CA GLU A 174 6.51 -39.39 -1.35
C GLU A 174 7.45 -38.23 -1.69
N HIS A 175 7.44 -37.14 -0.91
CA HIS A 175 8.35 -36.01 -1.13
C HIS A 175 9.82 -36.38 -0.86
N ARG A 176 10.08 -37.25 0.13
CA ARG A 176 11.41 -37.80 0.41
C ARG A 176 11.91 -38.67 -0.75
N ALA A 177 11.03 -39.53 -1.28
CA ALA A 177 11.32 -40.37 -2.43
C ALA A 177 11.59 -39.52 -3.68
N GLU A 178 10.74 -38.53 -3.97
CA GLU A 178 10.89 -37.66 -5.13
C GLU A 178 12.19 -36.85 -5.08
N VAL A 179 12.59 -36.36 -3.90
CA VAL A 179 13.88 -35.66 -3.70
C VAL A 179 15.08 -36.61 -3.84
N GLN A 180 14.97 -37.85 -3.35
CA GLN A 180 16.02 -38.87 -3.53
C GLN A 180 16.16 -39.27 -5.01
N GLU A 181 15.05 -39.46 -5.71
CA GLU A 181 15.03 -39.79 -7.14
C GLU A 181 15.66 -38.65 -7.97
N ARG A 182 15.31 -37.40 -7.67
CA ARG A 182 15.89 -36.22 -8.34
C ARG A 182 17.39 -36.08 -8.08
N ARG A 183 17.85 -36.44 -6.87
CA ARG A 183 19.29 -36.49 -6.54
C ARG A 183 20.01 -37.61 -7.28
N GLN A 184 19.40 -38.80 -7.38
CA GLN A 184 19.98 -39.94 -8.10
C GLN A 184 20.04 -39.69 -9.60
N GLN A 185 18.98 -39.14 -10.20
CA GLN A 185 18.94 -38.76 -11.61
C GLN A 185 20.00 -37.68 -11.95
N ARG A 186 20.18 -36.68 -11.07
CA ARG A 186 21.25 -35.68 -11.23
C ARG A 186 22.65 -36.29 -11.07
N ALA A 187 22.84 -37.24 -10.18
CA ALA A 187 24.11 -37.95 -10.00
C ALA A 187 24.44 -38.81 -11.24
N GLN A 188 23.45 -39.53 -11.79
CA GLN A 188 23.59 -40.32 -13.00
C GLN A 188 23.85 -39.46 -14.24
N GLN A 189 23.15 -38.33 -14.42
CA GLN A 189 23.45 -37.36 -15.48
C GLN A 189 24.87 -36.79 -15.38
N ARG A 190 25.37 -36.60 -14.16
CA ARG A 190 26.72 -36.07 -13.91
C ARG A 190 27.82 -37.10 -14.19
N GLN A 191 27.55 -38.39 -13.98
CA GLN A 191 28.43 -39.48 -14.37
C GLN A 191 28.45 -39.70 -15.89
N GLN A 192 27.30 -39.61 -16.57
CA GLN A 192 27.23 -39.72 -18.04
C GLN A 192 27.89 -38.54 -18.77
N ARG A 193 27.90 -37.33 -18.17
CA ARG A 193 28.60 -36.15 -18.71
C ARG A 193 30.12 -36.12 -18.49
N GLY A 194 30.70 -37.16 -17.88
CA GLY A 194 32.13 -37.26 -17.61
C GLY A 194 33.04 -37.59 -18.81
N GLN A 195 32.50 -37.81 -20.01
CA GLN A 195 33.29 -38.28 -21.18
C GLN A 195 33.16 -37.47 -22.47
N GLN A 196 32.84 -36.17 -22.43
CA GLN A 196 32.98 -35.32 -23.63
C GLN A 196 33.70 -34.00 -23.35
N PRO A 197 34.77 -33.67 -24.11
CA PRO A 197 35.40 -32.37 -24.02
C PRO A 197 34.44 -31.29 -24.50
N ARG A 198 34.34 -30.21 -23.71
CA ARG A 198 33.44 -29.09 -23.98
C ARG A 198 33.78 -28.44 -25.32
N ARG A 199 32.98 -28.71 -26.35
CA ARG A 199 32.88 -27.84 -27.52
C ARG A 199 31.83 -26.77 -27.26
N SER A 200 32.28 -25.53 -27.25
CA SER A 200 31.44 -24.35 -27.30
C SER A 200 30.73 -24.30 -28.65
N SER A 201 29.44 -24.61 -28.65
CA SER A 201 28.54 -24.21 -29.72
C SER A 201 27.17 -23.97 -29.10
N ARG A 202 26.83 -22.68 -29.04
CA ARG A 202 25.50 -22.08 -29.03
C ARG A 202 24.38 -23.13 -29.07
N ALA A 203 23.72 -23.32 -27.94
CA ALA A 203 22.57 -24.21 -27.86
C ALA A 203 21.42 -23.61 -28.67
N GLU A 204 21.02 -24.34 -29.69
CA GLU A 204 19.71 -24.24 -30.31
C GLU A 204 18.60 -24.43 -29.25
N PRO A 205 17.45 -23.78 -29.43
CA PRO A 205 16.30 -23.95 -28.56
C PRO A 205 15.87 -25.40 -28.35
N GLY A 206 15.81 -25.83 -27.09
CA GLY A 206 15.33 -27.16 -26.73
C GLY A 206 13.79 -27.24 -26.70
N PRO A 207 13.18 -28.44 -26.62
CA PRO A 207 11.73 -28.63 -26.71
C PRO A 207 10.89 -28.00 -25.59
N TRP A 208 11.53 -27.39 -24.58
CA TRP A 208 10.94 -26.58 -23.51
C TRP A 208 10.93 -25.07 -23.83
N GLU A 209 11.37 -24.69 -25.03
CA GLU A 209 11.30 -23.35 -25.61
C GLU A 209 10.09 -23.19 -26.54
N GLN A 210 9.15 -24.14 -26.47
CA GLN A 210 7.76 -23.75 -26.69
C GLN A 210 7.44 -22.75 -25.57
N GLN A 211 7.37 -21.48 -25.97
CA GLN A 211 6.59 -20.48 -25.26
C GLN A 211 5.39 -21.21 -24.68
N PRO A 212 5.03 -21.03 -23.40
CA PRO A 212 3.68 -21.42 -23.01
C PRO A 212 2.82 -20.77 -24.08
N GLN A 213 2.17 -21.64 -24.88
CA GLN A 213 1.11 -21.25 -25.78
C GLN A 213 0.36 -20.24 -24.96
N GLN A 214 0.22 -19.02 -25.49
CA GLN A 214 -0.59 -18.00 -24.86
C GLN A 214 -1.94 -18.68 -24.60
N GLU A 215 -2.09 -19.33 -23.45
CA GLU A 215 -3.22 -19.16 -22.59
C GLU A 215 -3.27 -17.66 -22.55
N GLN A 216 -4.07 -17.14 -23.48
CA GLN A 216 -4.69 -15.87 -23.37
C GLN A 216 -5.10 -15.89 -21.90
N ARG A 217 -4.27 -15.26 -21.07
CA ARG A 217 -4.73 -14.53 -19.91
C ARG A 217 -5.76 -13.64 -20.55
N GLN A 218 -6.98 -14.16 -20.69
CA GLN A 218 -8.17 -13.39 -20.89
C GLN A 218 -7.98 -12.38 -19.79
N GLN A 219 -7.62 -11.16 -20.22
CA GLN A 219 -7.42 -10.03 -19.36
C GLN A 219 -8.62 -10.11 -18.44
N ARG A 220 -8.39 -10.43 -17.15
CA ARG A 220 -9.50 -10.56 -16.21
C ARG A 220 -10.28 -9.27 -16.40
N PRO A 221 -11.52 -9.33 -16.91
CA PRO A 221 -12.22 -8.11 -17.30
C PRO A 221 -12.21 -7.19 -16.09
N ASP A 222 -11.81 -5.93 -16.27
CA ASP A 222 -11.84 -4.97 -15.18
C ASP A 222 -13.32 -4.66 -14.88
N TYR A 223 -13.92 -5.49 -14.03
CA TYR A 223 -15.33 -5.40 -13.70
C TYR A 223 -15.65 -4.08 -12.97
N LEU A 224 -14.67 -3.45 -12.32
CA LEU A 224 -14.81 -2.12 -11.74
C LEU A 224 -14.92 -1.06 -12.84
N ALA A 225 -14.01 -1.06 -13.81
CA ALA A 225 -14.09 -0.15 -14.95
C ALA A 225 -15.37 -0.39 -15.78
N ALA A 226 -15.76 -1.65 -15.99
CA ALA A 226 -16.99 -1.99 -16.70
C ALA A 226 -18.26 -1.56 -15.93
N ALA A 227 -18.27 -1.67 -14.61
CA ALA A 227 -19.37 -1.18 -13.77
C ALA A 227 -19.45 0.35 -13.74
N GLN A 228 -18.30 1.04 -13.77
CA GLN A 228 -18.23 2.49 -13.92
C GLN A 228 -18.65 2.96 -15.32
N ALA A 229 -18.42 2.16 -16.36
CA ALA A 229 -18.84 2.46 -17.73
C ALA A 229 -20.30 2.10 -18.03
N ALA A 230 -20.94 1.23 -17.22
CA ALA A 230 -22.33 0.81 -17.44
C ALA A 230 -23.30 2.01 -17.47
N ALA A 231 -24.06 2.13 -18.56
CA ALA A 231 -24.97 3.23 -18.81
C ALA A 231 -26.38 2.98 -18.23
N SER A 232 -26.70 1.72 -17.92
CA SER A 232 -27.99 1.33 -17.36
C SER A 232 -27.86 0.32 -16.22
N ARG A 233 -28.91 0.22 -15.39
CA ARG A 233 -28.99 -0.78 -14.32
C ARG A 233 -28.87 -2.21 -14.86
N ALA A 234 -29.50 -2.49 -15.99
CA ALA A 234 -29.46 -3.81 -16.62
C ALA A 234 -28.06 -4.19 -17.12
N GLU A 235 -27.25 -3.22 -17.58
CA GLU A 235 -25.84 -3.46 -17.93
C GLU A 235 -24.97 -3.69 -16.71
N PHE A 236 -25.17 -2.92 -15.64
CA PHE A 236 -24.47 -3.11 -14.38
C PHE A 236 -24.75 -4.50 -13.78
N ASP A 237 -26.02 -4.95 -13.78
CA ASP A 237 -26.40 -6.26 -13.24
C ASP A 237 -25.72 -7.41 -14.02
N LYS A 238 -25.55 -7.25 -15.36
CA LYS A 238 -24.78 -8.21 -16.19
C LYS A 238 -23.29 -8.24 -15.81
N VAL A 239 -22.68 -7.08 -15.56
CA VAL A 239 -21.27 -6.97 -15.15
C VAL A 239 -21.07 -7.59 -13.76
N ARG A 240 -21.97 -7.33 -12.81
CA ARG A 240 -21.93 -7.90 -11.46
C ARG A 240 -22.13 -9.41 -11.48
N ALA A 241 -23.07 -9.93 -12.29
CA ALA A 241 -23.28 -11.36 -12.47
C ALA A 241 -22.07 -12.05 -13.12
N ALA A 242 -21.42 -11.38 -14.08
CA ALA A 242 -20.18 -11.87 -14.70
C ALA A 242 -19.01 -11.89 -13.70
N ALA A 243 -18.89 -10.87 -12.83
CA ALA A 243 -17.89 -10.83 -11.76
C ALA A 243 -18.10 -11.94 -10.73
N ALA A 244 -19.36 -12.17 -10.31
CA ALA A 244 -19.70 -13.25 -9.38
C ALA A 244 -19.42 -14.65 -9.97
N LYS A 245 -19.79 -14.88 -11.25
CA LYS A 245 -19.50 -16.13 -11.96
C LYS A 245 -17.99 -16.36 -12.16
N ALA A 246 -17.22 -15.28 -12.27
CA ALA A 246 -15.76 -15.31 -12.35
C ALA A 246 -15.06 -15.50 -10.99
N GLY A 247 -15.82 -15.67 -9.90
CA GLY A 247 -15.29 -15.93 -8.55
C GLY A 247 -14.77 -14.68 -7.84
N ALA A 248 -15.31 -13.50 -8.13
CA ALA A 248 -14.96 -12.29 -7.39
C ALA A 248 -15.32 -12.43 -5.90
N PRO A 249 -14.44 -12.00 -4.98
CA PRO A 249 -14.72 -12.08 -3.54
C PRO A 249 -15.85 -11.14 -3.14
N ALA A 250 -16.54 -11.43 -2.02
CA ALA A 250 -17.75 -10.72 -1.61
C ALA A 250 -17.53 -9.21 -1.44
N ASP A 251 -16.39 -8.82 -0.87
CA ASP A 251 -16.00 -7.42 -0.68
C ASP A 251 -15.80 -6.68 -2.01
N TYR A 252 -15.42 -7.37 -3.08
CA TYR A 252 -15.30 -6.81 -4.42
C TYR A 252 -16.68 -6.57 -5.05
N LEU A 253 -17.64 -7.47 -4.85
CA LEU A 253 -19.01 -7.28 -5.30
C LEU A 253 -19.69 -6.12 -4.55
N ASP A 254 -19.41 -5.97 -3.25
CA ASP A 254 -19.89 -4.84 -2.44
C ASP A 254 -19.35 -3.50 -2.97
N ARG A 255 -18.09 -3.46 -3.44
CA ARG A 255 -17.52 -2.26 -4.09
C ARG A 255 -18.21 -1.93 -5.41
N LEU A 256 -18.59 -2.94 -6.21
CA LEU A 256 -19.40 -2.69 -7.41
C LEU A 256 -20.75 -2.09 -7.02
N ASP A 257 -21.43 -2.65 -6.02
CA ASP A 257 -22.74 -2.16 -5.56
C ASP A 257 -22.68 -0.72 -5.03
N ALA A 258 -21.57 -0.34 -4.39
CA ALA A 258 -21.31 1.03 -3.97
C ALA A 258 -21.20 2.00 -5.16
N VAL A 259 -20.60 1.58 -6.29
CA VAL A 259 -20.53 2.39 -7.52
C VAL A 259 -21.93 2.64 -8.08
N LEU A 260 -22.79 1.63 -8.10
CA LEU A 260 -24.18 1.79 -8.54
C LEU A 260 -24.96 2.73 -7.61
N ALA A 261 -24.81 2.58 -6.29
CA ALA A 261 -25.46 3.45 -5.31
C ALA A 261 -25.01 4.91 -5.45
N GLN A 262 -23.73 5.15 -5.74
CA GLN A 262 -23.20 6.49 -5.98
C GLN A 262 -23.75 7.11 -7.26
N LYS A 263 -23.85 6.34 -8.35
CA LYS A 263 -24.48 6.79 -9.60
C LYS A 263 -25.97 7.10 -9.43
N GLN A 264 -26.70 6.30 -8.66
CA GLN A 264 -28.10 6.55 -8.37
C GLN A 264 -28.30 7.80 -7.52
N LYS A 265 -27.44 8.03 -6.51
CA LYS A 265 -27.44 9.27 -5.72
C LYS A 265 -27.13 10.49 -6.58
N ALA A 266 -26.16 10.40 -7.50
CA ALA A 266 -25.83 11.48 -8.43
C ALA A 266 -26.98 11.76 -9.42
N ALA A 267 -27.65 10.72 -9.93
CA ALA A 267 -28.82 10.87 -10.80
C ALA A 267 -30.04 11.45 -10.04
N GLN A 268 -30.23 11.09 -8.77
CA GLN A 268 -31.28 11.65 -7.90
C GLN A 268 -30.99 13.11 -7.51
N GLN A 269 -29.73 13.48 -7.30
CA GLN A 269 -29.34 14.87 -7.07
C GLN A 269 -29.47 15.73 -8.34
N GLY A 270 -29.21 15.16 -9.53
CA GLY A 270 -29.49 15.81 -10.81
C GLY A 270 -30.99 16.00 -11.09
N GLN A 271 -31.84 15.04 -10.70
CA GLN A 271 -33.30 15.15 -10.86
C GLN A 271 -33.99 15.99 -9.76
N GLN A 272 -33.38 16.15 -8.57
CA GLN A 272 -33.82 17.11 -7.55
C GLN A 272 -33.48 18.56 -7.91
N GLY A 273 -32.56 18.79 -8.87
CA GLY A 273 -32.36 20.10 -9.49
C GLY A 273 -33.46 20.50 -10.49
N GLU A 274 -34.35 19.59 -10.89
CA GLU A 274 -35.34 19.84 -11.95
C GLU A 274 -36.81 19.66 -11.53
N ARG A 275 -37.10 19.28 -10.28
CA ARG A 275 -38.48 19.17 -9.77
C ARG A 275 -38.60 19.56 -8.30
N THR A 276 -38.45 20.83 -7.99
CA THR A 276 -39.13 21.46 -6.84
C THR A 276 -39.18 22.97 -7.02
N ALA A 277 -40.27 23.44 -7.61
CA ALA A 277 -40.84 24.75 -7.32
C ALA A 277 -42.31 24.54 -6.94
N PRO A 278 -42.76 25.08 -5.81
CA PRO A 278 -43.83 26.08 -5.85
C PRO A 278 -43.45 27.35 -5.06
N PRO A 279 -44.22 28.45 -5.21
CA PRO A 279 -43.67 29.73 -5.65
C PRO A 279 -43.11 30.54 -4.49
N SER A 280 -41.86 30.98 -4.63
CA SER A 280 -41.41 32.22 -4.01
C SER A 280 -40.44 32.93 -4.96
N ALA A 281 -40.60 34.23 -5.05
CA ALA A 281 -40.10 35.13 -6.08
C ALA A 281 -38.57 35.03 -6.32
N PRO A 282 -38.07 35.40 -7.52
CA PRO A 282 -36.64 35.42 -7.79
C PRO A 282 -35.98 36.53 -6.96
N ALA A 283 -35.20 36.16 -5.96
CA ALA A 283 -34.23 37.06 -5.36
C ALA A 283 -33.04 37.20 -6.32
N THR A 284 -33.20 38.08 -7.31
CA THR A 284 -32.08 38.71 -8.02
C THR A 284 -31.41 39.68 -7.04
N GLY A 285 -30.65 39.13 -6.10
CA GLY A 285 -29.96 39.90 -5.07
C GLY A 285 -28.50 40.21 -5.47
N PRO A 286 -27.97 41.39 -5.11
CA PRO A 286 -26.57 41.75 -5.35
C PRO A 286 -25.55 40.81 -4.67
N GLU A 287 -26.00 40.03 -3.68
CA GLU A 287 -25.18 39.11 -2.89
C GLU A 287 -24.81 37.82 -3.65
N ALA A 288 -25.71 37.27 -4.47
CA ALA A 288 -25.41 36.11 -5.33
C ALA A 288 -24.43 36.49 -6.45
N ALA A 289 -24.58 37.70 -7.01
CA ALA A 289 -23.65 38.24 -7.99
C ALA A 289 -22.25 38.52 -7.41
N ALA A 290 -22.17 38.92 -6.14
CA ALA A 290 -20.90 39.13 -5.45
C ALA A 290 -20.15 37.80 -5.24
N ALA A 291 -20.86 36.74 -4.83
CA ALA A 291 -20.28 35.41 -4.64
C ALA A 291 -19.72 34.81 -5.95
N GLU A 292 -20.45 34.95 -7.07
CA GLU A 292 -19.97 34.51 -8.38
C GLU A 292 -18.73 35.31 -8.84
N ALA A 293 -18.74 36.64 -8.62
CA ALA A 293 -17.62 37.51 -8.98
C ALA A 293 -16.36 37.22 -8.13
N GLU A 294 -16.53 36.91 -6.85
CA GLU A 294 -15.46 36.51 -5.94
C GLU A 294 -14.82 35.18 -6.38
N GLN A 295 -15.64 34.19 -6.71
CA GLN A 295 -15.14 32.91 -7.21
C GLN A 295 -14.37 33.07 -8.53
N ALA A 296 -14.87 33.90 -9.45
CA ALA A 296 -14.19 34.21 -10.70
C ALA A 296 -12.86 34.97 -10.48
N LEU A 297 -12.80 35.89 -9.51
CA LEU A 297 -11.58 36.60 -9.15
C LEU A 297 -10.50 35.66 -8.62
N ARG A 298 -10.85 34.75 -7.69
CA ARG A 298 -9.88 33.78 -7.14
C ARG A 298 -9.34 32.82 -8.19
N LEU A 299 -10.16 32.40 -9.15
CA LEU A 299 -9.73 31.60 -10.29
C LEU A 299 -8.72 32.34 -11.17
N ALA A 300 -8.96 33.63 -11.46
CA ALA A 300 -8.03 34.44 -12.25
C ALA A 300 -6.69 34.66 -11.53
N ALA A 301 -6.72 34.94 -10.22
CA ALA A 301 -5.51 35.09 -9.41
C ALA A 301 -4.69 33.79 -9.33
N SER A 302 -5.37 32.64 -9.21
CA SER A 302 -4.71 31.32 -9.25
C SER A 302 -4.02 31.08 -10.59
N ARG A 303 -4.67 31.42 -11.72
CA ARG A 303 -4.06 31.33 -13.06
C ARG A 303 -2.86 32.25 -13.23
N ALA A 304 -2.90 33.44 -12.64
CA ALA A 304 -1.80 34.41 -12.66
C ALA A 304 -0.71 34.13 -11.59
N ASN A 305 -0.86 33.07 -10.79
CA ASN A 305 0.02 32.72 -9.67
C ASN A 305 0.26 33.90 -8.70
N LEU A 306 -0.80 34.61 -8.33
CA LEU A 306 -0.75 35.77 -7.42
C LEU A 306 -1.12 35.34 -5.98
N PRO A 307 -0.15 35.01 -5.12
CA PRO A 307 -0.41 34.58 -3.74
C PRO A 307 -0.84 35.73 -2.81
N THR A 308 -0.71 36.99 -3.26
CA THR A 308 -1.00 38.20 -2.50
C THR A 308 -2.37 38.81 -2.82
N LEU A 309 -3.27 38.05 -3.46
CA LEU A 309 -4.58 38.53 -3.94
C LEU A 309 -5.35 39.37 -2.91
N ASP A 310 -5.53 38.84 -1.70
CA ASP A 310 -6.38 39.48 -0.68
C ASP A 310 -5.74 40.81 -0.22
N ALA A 311 -4.44 40.81 0.03
CA ALA A 311 -3.69 42.01 0.42
C ALA A 311 -3.61 43.06 -0.71
N ASP A 312 -3.50 42.61 -1.95
CA ASP A 312 -3.47 43.50 -3.12
C ASP A 312 -4.83 44.12 -3.41
N PHE A 313 -5.90 43.35 -3.24
CA PHE A 313 -7.26 43.83 -3.38
C PHE A 313 -7.60 44.85 -2.29
N GLU A 314 -7.32 44.52 -1.02
CA GLU A 314 -7.57 45.41 0.13
C GLU A 314 -6.75 46.71 0.02
N ARG A 315 -5.52 46.65 -0.46
CA ARG A 315 -4.69 47.85 -0.70
C ARG A 315 -5.27 48.76 -1.79
N VAL A 316 -5.97 48.22 -2.78
CA VAL A 316 -6.51 48.98 -3.92
C VAL A 316 -7.90 49.54 -3.64
N TYR A 317 -8.75 48.79 -2.93
CA TYR A 317 -10.14 49.19 -2.66
C TYR A 317 -10.43 49.56 -1.19
N GLY A 318 -9.48 49.36 -0.28
CA GLY A 318 -9.61 49.71 1.13
C GLY A 318 -10.58 48.83 1.93
N LEU A 319 -10.96 47.68 1.39
CA LEU A 319 -11.91 46.75 1.97
C LEU A 319 -11.61 45.30 1.54
N PRO A 320 -11.91 44.30 2.38
CA PRO A 320 -11.64 42.90 2.07
C PRO A 320 -12.60 42.36 1.01
N ILE A 321 -12.18 41.30 0.31
CA ILE A 321 -12.88 40.71 -0.85
C ILE A 321 -14.31 40.25 -0.51
N ASP A 322 -14.53 39.74 0.70
CA ASP A 322 -15.83 39.25 1.19
C ASP A 322 -16.85 40.38 1.43
N GLN A 323 -16.40 41.64 1.46
CA GLN A 323 -17.23 42.83 1.64
C GLN A 323 -17.33 43.67 0.35
N ALA A 324 -16.73 43.20 -0.75
CA ALA A 324 -16.67 43.94 -2.00
C ALA A 324 -17.90 43.70 -2.89
N PRO A 325 -18.45 44.73 -3.55
CA PRO A 325 -19.49 44.55 -4.56
C PRO A 325 -18.93 43.87 -5.81
N ALA A 326 -19.76 43.08 -6.48
CA ALA A 326 -19.43 42.33 -7.71
C ALA A 326 -18.67 43.15 -8.76
N ALA A 327 -19.05 44.42 -8.95
CA ALA A 327 -18.42 45.32 -9.92
C ALA A 327 -16.93 45.59 -9.63
N GLN A 328 -16.55 45.72 -8.36
CA GLN A 328 -15.14 45.95 -7.97
C GLN A 328 -14.31 44.67 -8.10
N LEU A 329 -14.90 43.53 -7.74
CA LEU A 329 -14.31 42.20 -7.92
C LEU A 329 -14.02 41.91 -9.40
N ASP A 330 -14.99 42.15 -10.28
CA ASP A 330 -14.83 42.01 -11.72
C ASP A 330 -13.80 42.99 -12.31
N GLN A 331 -13.78 44.23 -11.83
CA GLN A 331 -12.80 45.23 -12.28
C GLN A 331 -11.37 44.83 -11.91
N PHE A 332 -11.17 44.26 -10.71
CA PHE A 332 -9.86 43.76 -10.29
C PHE A 332 -9.46 42.51 -11.06
N ARG A 333 -10.40 41.59 -11.30
CA ARG A 333 -10.18 40.39 -12.14
C ARG A 333 -9.64 40.78 -13.51
N LYS A 334 -10.30 41.73 -14.18
CA LYS A 334 -9.87 42.22 -15.51
C LYS A 334 -8.46 42.82 -15.50
N LYS A 335 -8.04 43.48 -14.40
CA LYS A 335 -6.67 43.99 -14.26
C LYS A 335 -5.65 42.86 -14.13
N ILE A 336 -5.96 41.82 -13.37
CA ILE A 336 -5.11 40.62 -13.24
C ILE A 336 -4.98 39.91 -14.60
N GLU A 337 -6.10 39.71 -15.30
CA GLU A 337 -6.12 39.07 -16.62
C GLU A 337 -5.37 39.89 -17.68
N ALA A 338 -5.49 41.22 -17.67
CA ALA A 338 -4.76 42.10 -18.56
C ALA A 338 -3.24 42.11 -18.27
N ALA A 339 -2.84 42.07 -17.00
CA ALA A 339 -1.44 41.99 -16.60
C ALA A 339 -0.80 40.63 -16.98
N ALA A 340 -1.56 39.54 -16.89
CA ALA A 340 -1.11 38.21 -17.29
C ALA A 340 -1.02 38.04 -18.82
N GLY A 341 -1.86 38.73 -19.60
CA GLY A 341 -1.89 38.66 -21.07
C GLY A 341 -0.84 39.51 -21.81
N GLY A 342 -0.12 40.40 -21.12
CA GLY A 342 0.89 41.30 -21.71
C GLY A 342 2.32 40.74 -21.75
N ALA A 343 2.52 39.48 -21.36
CA ALA A 343 3.84 38.85 -21.22
C ALA A 343 4.11 37.75 -22.28
N GLN A 344 3.64 37.93 -23.51
CA GLN A 344 3.97 37.06 -24.66
C GLN A 344 4.65 37.83 -25.78
#